data_AF-A0A1C5JC31-F1
#
_entry.id   AF-A0A1C5JC31-F1
#
_cell.length_a   1.000
_cell.length_b   1.000
_cell.length_c   1.000
_cell.angle_alpha   90.00
_cell.angle_beta   90.00
_cell.angle_gamma   90.00
#
_symmetry.space_group_name_H-M   'P 1'
#
loop_
_entity.id
_entity.type
_entity.pdbx_description
1 polymer ?
#
loop_
_entity_poly.entity_id
_entity_poly.type
_entity_poly.pdbx_seq_one_letter_code
_entity_poly.pdbx_strand_id
1 'polypeptide(L)'
;MESPRSAARQPSARSVTAMEMPGHRLTPGPTVAQVTDLPEQTFDDATAVLRSALAGDGDAVVGTFDAVVDRSGLEGAYGVAWCLAATMVGDPPPGTAALDFPGLDEARYDARWVARFVSAYANHDEDTGEALFGAAAADGLLPECLLTLAGSTVATLRSRAD
;
A
#
# COMPACT_ATOMS: atom_id res chain seq x y z
N MET A 1 14.25 7.67 -56.85
CA MET A 1 13.86 8.72 -55.90
C MET A 1 13.45 8.03 -54.62
N GLU A 2 14.20 8.29 -53.57
CA GLU A 2 14.32 7.51 -52.34
C GLU A 2 13.20 7.79 -51.33
N SER A 3 12.85 6.73 -50.58
CA SER A 3 12.36 6.69 -49.18
C SER A 3 10.97 6.07 -48.96
N PRO A 4 10.96 4.89 -48.30
CA PRO A 4 10.04 4.61 -47.22
C PRO A 4 10.83 4.26 -45.94
N ARG A 5 10.77 5.10 -44.91
CA ARG A 5 11.21 4.73 -43.54
C ARG A 5 10.36 5.42 -42.49
N SER A 6 9.46 4.64 -41.87
CA SER A 6 9.31 4.65 -40.42
C SER A 6 8.67 3.34 -40.00
N ALA A 7 9.54 2.43 -39.56
CA ALA A 7 9.19 1.23 -38.82
C ALA A 7 8.91 1.65 -37.37
N ALA A 8 7.65 1.60 -36.96
CA ALA A 8 7.31 1.55 -35.54
C ALA A 8 7.38 0.08 -35.11
N ARG A 9 8.48 -0.26 -34.42
CA ARG A 9 8.68 -1.52 -33.71
C ARG A 9 7.58 -1.69 -32.67
N GLN A 10 6.82 -2.77 -32.77
CA GLN A 10 6.09 -3.34 -31.64
C GLN A 10 7.12 -3.99 -30.68
N PRO A 11 7.11 -3.68 -29.37
CA PRO A 11 7.81 -4.51 -28.41
C PRO A 11 7.04 -5.81 -28.21
N SER A 12 7.60 -6.91 -28.73
CA SER A 12 7.17 -8.27 -28.42
C SER A 12 7.27 -8.52 -26.92
N ALA A 13 6.12 -8.84 -26.30
CA ALA A 13 6.08 -9.49 -24.99
C ALA A 13 6.84 -10.82 -25.08
N ARG A 14 8.04 -10.87 -24.51
CA ARG A 14 8.75 -12.12 -24.26
C ARG A 14 8.17 -12.72 -22.99
N SER A 15 7.31 -13.70 -23.14
CA SER A 15 6.96 -14.63 -22.05
C SER A 15 8.24 -15.34 -21.62
N VAL A 16 8.77 -14.97 -20.46
CA VAL A 16 9.78 -15.76 -19.77
C VAL A 16 9.01 -16.87 -19.06
N THR A 17 8.96 -18.05 -19.69
CA THR A 17 8.51 -19.27 -19.03
C THR A 17 9.45 -19.53 -17.86
N ALA A 18 8.97 -19.26 -16.65
CA ALA A 18 9.64 -19.68 -15.43
C ALA A 18 9.72 -21.21 -15.43
N MET A 19 10.95 -21.70 -15.43
CA MET A 19 11.31 -23.11 -15.34
C MET A 19 10.90 -23.63 -13.95
N GLU A 20 9.92 -24.53 -13.92
CA GLU A 20 9.52 -25.26 -12.70
C GLU A 20 10.72 -26.01 -12.11
N MET A 21 11.03 -25.70 -10.84
CA MET A 21 11.88 -26.51 -9.97
C MET A 21 11.01 -27.04 -8.82
N PRO A 22 11.00 -28.36 -8.55
CA PRO A 22 10.11 -28.95 -7.57
C PRO A 22 10.73 -28.93 -6.17
N GLY A 23 9.90 -28.55 -5.19
CA GLY A 23 10.14 -28.86 -3.79
C GLY A 23 10.69 -27.70 -2.97
N HIS A 24 9.79 -26.86 -2.46
CA HIS A 24 9.68 -26.51 -1.04
C HIS A 24 8.37 -25.74 -0.86
N ARG A 25 7.42 -26.35 -0.15
CA ARG A 25 6.17 -25.69 0.25
C ARG A 25 6.49 -24.76 1.42
N LEU A 26 7.12 -23.63 1.10
CA LEU A 26 7.12 -22.46 1.97
C LEU A 26 5.70 -21.91 1.90
N THR A 27 4.98 -21.96 3.02
CA THR A 27 3.79 -21.12 3.23
C THR A 27 4.15 -19.70 2.79
N PRO A 28 3.45 -19.08 1.82
CA PRO A 28 3.67 -17.69 1.52
C PRO A 28 3.30 -16.91 2.79
N GLY A 29 4.31 -16.30 3.41
CA GLY A 29 4.06 -15.28 4.41
C GLY A 29 3.24 -14.13 3.77
N PRO A 30 2.59 -13.29 4.58
CA PRO A 30 1.78 -12.20 4.07
C PRO A 30 2.66 -11.31 3.20
N THR A 31 2.46 -11.39 1.88
CA THR A 31 3.22 -10.66 0.88
C THR A 31 2.50 -9.33 0.66
N VAL A 32 3.23 -8.22 0.85
CA VAL A 32 2.75 -6.87 0.54
C VAL A 32 2.51 -6.77 -0.97
N ALA A 33 1.42 -6.12 -1.38
CA ALA A 33 1.17 -5.87 -2.80
C ALA A 33 2.26 -4.93 -3.38
N GLN A 34 2.87 -5.32 -4.51
CA GLN A 34 3.86 -4.48 -5.19
C GLN A 34 3.19 -3.34 -5.95
N VAL A 35 3.49 -2.10 -5.56
CA VAL A 35 3.13 -0.88 -6.33
C VAL A 35 4.32 -0.54 -7.24
N THR A 36 4.15 -0.63 -8.55
CA THR A 36 5.25 -0.81 -9.54
C THR A 36 6.29 0.31 -9.69
N ASP A 37 6.26 1.37 -8.88
CA ASP A 37 7.19 2.50 -8.95
C ASP A 37 7.88 2.86 -7.62
N LEU A 38 7.72 2.06 -6.55
CA LEU A 38 8.33 2.35 -5.24
C LEU A 38 9.70 1.69 -5.04
N PRO A 39 10.61 2.31 -4.25
CA PRO A 39 11.88 1.70 -3.87
C PRO A 39 11.67 0.37 -3.11
N GLU A 40 12.54 -0.63 -3.35
CA GLU A 40 12.53 -1.92 -2.62
C GLU A 40 12.49 -1.74 -1.10
N GLN A 41 13.20 -0.72 -0.59
CA GLN A 41 13.22 -0.38 0.83
C GLN A 41 11.83 -0.07 1.40
N THR A 42 10.96 0.61 0.64
CA THR A 42 9.58 0.92 1.06
C THR A 42 8.76 -0.35 1.26
N PHE A 43 9.00 -1.39 0.46
CA PHE A 43 8.34 -2.68 0.63
C PHE A 43 8.85 -3.43 1.85
N ASP A 44 10.15 -3.35 2.12
CA ASP A 44 10.74 -3.94 3.32
C ASP A 44 10.18 -3.27 4.59
N ASP A 45 10.05 -1.94 4.59
CA ASP A 45 9.45 -1.19 5.68
C ASP A 45 7.96 -1.55 5.86
N ALA A 46 7.18 -1.62 4.77
CA ALA A 46 5.78 -2.04 4.82
C ALA A 46 5.64 -3.48 5.34
N THR A 47 6.55 -4.37 4.96
CA THR A 47 6.59 -5.75 5.45
C THR A 47 6.92 -5.80 6.94
N ALA A 48 7.84 -4.96 7.41
CA ALA A 48 8.18 -4.83 8.82
C ALA A 48 6.97 -4.32 9.62
N VAL A 49 6.28 -3.27 9.14
CA VAL A 49 5.04 -2.76 9.74
C VAL A 49 3.98 -3.86 9.85
N LEU A 50 3.72 -4.61 8.78
CA LEU A 50 2.74 -5.70 8.81
C LEU A 50 3.13 -6.80 9.80
N ARG A 51 4.41 -7.16 9.89
CA ARG A 51 4.88 -8.17 10.85
C ARG A 51 4.65 -7.72 12.29
N SER A 52 4.97 -6.47 12.61
CA SER A 52 4.74 -5.90 13.94
C SER A 52 3.25 -5.82 14.27
N ALA A 53 2.42 -5.35 13.32
CA ALA A 53 0.97 -5.29 13.49
C ALA A 53 0.35 -6.69 13.68
N LEU A 54 0.83 -7.71 12.96
CA LEU A 54 0.39 -9.10 13.12
C LEU A 54 0.75 -9.67 14.50
N ALA A 55 1.89 -9.27 15.05
CA ALA A 55 2.32 -9.61 16.41
C ALA A 55 1.59 -8.80 17.50
N GLY A 56 0.78 -7.79 17.13
CA GLY A 56 0.11 -6.90 18.07
C GLY A 56 1.04 -5.86 18.70
N ASP A 57 2.21 -5.62 18.10
CA ASP A 57 3.22 -4.69 18.58
C ASP A 57 3.03 -3.31 17.93
N GLY A 58 2.14 -2.51 18.52
CA GLY A 58 1.85 -1.15 18.05
C GLY A 58 3.05 -0.20 18.18
N ASP A 59 3.85 -0.34 19.24
CA ASP A 59 5.03 0.50 19.46
C ASP A 59 6.07 0.26 18.36
N ALA A 60 6.28 -1.00 17.94
CA ALA A 60 7.15 -1.32 16.82
C ALA A 60 6.60 -0.84 15.46
N VAL A 61 5.28 -0.78 15.28
CA VAL A 61 4.67 -0.16 14.09
C VAL A 61 5.01 1.33 14.04
N VAL A 62 4.76 2.07 15.12
CA VAL A 62 5.08 3.50 15.21
C VAL A 62 6.57 3.72 15.02
N GLY A 63 7.42 2.95 15.72
CA GLY A 63 8.87 3.06 15.62
C GLY A 63 9.41 2.78 14.21
N THR A 64 8.75 1.91 13.43
CA THR A 64 9.12 1.69 12.03
C THR A 64 8.78 2.91 11.18
N PHE A 65 7.59 3.50 11.35
CA PHE A 65 7.23 4.73 10.64
C PHE A 65 8.13 5.90 11.03
N ASP A 66 8.45 6.09 12.31
CA ASP A 66 9.38 7.12 12.76
C ASP A 66 10.76 6.94 12.11
N ALA A 67 11.27 5.70 12.06
CA ALA A 67 12.55 5.40 11.41
C ALA A 67 12.53 5.67 9.89
N VAL A 68 11.37 5.50 9.23
CA VAL A 68 11.19 5.87 7.81
C VAL A 68 11.15 7.40 7.66
N VAL A 69 10.44 8.11 8.53
CA VAL A 69 10.38 9.58 8.52
C VAL A 69 11.76 10.18 8.75
N ASP A 70 12.55 9.66 9.69
CA ASP A 70 13.91 10.10 9.95
C ASP A 70 14.85 9.90 8.74
N ARG A 71 14.63 8.82 7.99
CA ARG A 71 15.48 8.45 6.84
C ARG A 71 15.08 9.14 5.53
N SER A 72 13.79 9.24 5.27
CA SER A 72 13.22 9.58 3.95
C SER A 72 12.12 10.63 4.02
N GLY A 73 11.87 11.20 5.21
CA GLY A 73 10.81 12.18 5.42
C GLY A 73 9.40 11.60 5.31
N LEU A 74 8.43 12.50 5.28
CA LEU A 74 7.01 12.14 5.18
C LEU A 74 6.67 11.44 3.85
N GLU A 75 7.42 11.70 2.78
CA GLU A 75 7.26 11.04 1.49
C GLU A 75 7.52 9.52 1.59
N GLY A 76 8.58 9.12 2.30
CA GLY A 76 8.85 7.70 2.57
C GLY A 76 7.74 7.03 3.38
N ALA A 77 7.25 7.72 4.42
CA ALA A 77 6.17 7.20 5.25
C ALA A 77 4.84 7.09 4.48
N TYR A 78 4.58 8.03 3.58
CA TYR A 78 3.45 7.98 2.66
C TYR A 78 3.55 6.76 1.74
N GLY A 79 4.73 6.50 1.15
CA GLY A 79 4.94 5.31 0.32
C GLY A 79 4.64 4.00 1.06
N VAL A 80 5.07 3.89 2.32
CA VAL A 80 4.75 2.73 3.17
C VAL A 80 3.24 2.61 3.42
N ALA A 81 2.56 3.72 3.75
CA ALA A 81 1.11 3.73 3.95
C ALA A 81 0.35 3.37 2.66
N TRP A 82 0.80 3.84 1.50
CA TRP A 82 0.23 3.52 0.19
C TRP A 82 0.34 2.02 -0.12
N CYS A 83 1.46 1.38 0.21
CA CYS A 83 1.62 -0.08 0.14
C CYS A 83 0.65 -0.87 1.05
N LEU A 84 0.35 -0.34 2.25
CA LEU A 84 -0.64 -0.96 3.14
C LEU A 84 -2.06 -0.85 2.56
N ALA A 85 -2.42 0.30 2.00
CA ALA A 85 -3.67 0.48 1.28
C ALA A 85 -3.76 -0.47 0.07
N ALA A 86 -2.68 -0.60 -0.71
CA ALA A 86 -2.57 -1.58 -1.79
C ALA A 86 -2.84 -3.01 -1.32
N THR A 87 -2.28 -3.40 -0.19
CA THR A 87 -2.47 -4.73 0.40
C THR A 87 -3.93 -4.95 0.82
N MET A 88 -4.60 -3.90 1.32
CA MET A 88 -6.02 -3.94 1.65
C MET A 88 -6.90 -4.05 0.40
N VAL A 89 -6.62 -3.30 -0.66
CA VAL A 89 -7.47 -3.30 -1.87
C VAL A 89 -7.20 -4.51 -2.76
N GLY A 90 -5.96 -4.98 -2.85
CA GLY A 90 -5.55 -6.05 -3.77
C GLY A 90 -5.31 -5.52 -5.19
N ASP A 91 -5.70 -6.31 -6.20
CA ASP A 91 -5.65 -5.94 -7.62
C ASP A 91 -7.06 -5.55 -8.11
N PRO A 92 -7.53 -4.31 -7.87
CA PRO A 92 -8.86 -3.89 -8.27
C PRO A 92 -8.89 -3.59 -9.78
N PRO A 93 -9.98 -3.92 -10.49
CA PRO A 93 -10.19 -3.38 -11.83
C PRO A 93 -10.28 -1.83 -11.74
N PRO A 94 -9.64 -1.09 -12.65
CA PRO A 94 -9.60 0.37 -12.57
C PRO A 94 -11.00 0.99 -12.67
N GLY A 95 -11.28 1.96 -11.79
CA GLY A 95 -12.31 2.98 -12.01
C GLY A 95 -13.71 2.75 -11.47
N THR A 96 -13.95 1.87 -10.47
CA THR A 96 -15.33 1.66 -9.97
C THR A 96 -15.49 1.42 -8.46
N ALA A 97 -14.51 1.74 -7.63
CA ALA A 97 -14.69 1.60 -6.18
C ALA A 97 -15.14 2.93 -5.56
N ALA A 98 -16.42 3.26 -5.74
CA ALA A 98 -17.11 4.09 -4.75
C ALA A 98 -17.27 3.21 -3.50
N LEU A 99 -16.25 3.17 -2.65
CA LEU A 99 -16.36 2.57 -1.33
C LEU A 99 -17.26 3.50 -0.51
N ASP A 100 -18.56 3.23 -0.58
CA ASP A 100 -19.52 3.89 0.30
C ASP A 100 -19.37 3.23 1.68
N PHE A 101 -18.88 4.00 2.64
CA PHE A 101 -18.66 3.54 4.01
C PHE A 101 -19.75 4.16 4.91
N PRO A 102 -20.92 3.53 5.04
CA PRO A 102 -21.98 4.03 5.92
C PRO A 102 -21.48 4.08 7.37
N GLY A 103 -21.73 5.21 8.07
CA GLY A 103 -21.32 5.43 9.46
C GLY A 103 -19.96 6.12 9.65
N LEU A 104 -19.36 6.66 8.58
CA LEU A 104 -18.14 7.46 8.67
C LEU A 104 -18.31 8.69 9.57
N ASP A 105 -19.48 9.34 9.55
CA ASP A 105 -19.70 10.58 10.30
C ASP A 105 -19.59 10.37 11.81
N GLU A 106 -19.96 9.20 12.33
CA GLU A 106 -19.82 8.83 13.75
C GLU A 106 -18.49 8.13 14.09
N ALA A 107 -17.70 7.73 13.09
CA ALA A 107 -16.46 7.02 13.33
C ALA A 107 -15.39 7.89 14.02
N ARG A 108 -14.37 7.27 14.62
CA ARG A 108 -13.21 8.04 15.09
C ARG A 108 -12.45 8.62 13.89
N TYR A 109 -11.66 9.68 14.14
CA TYR A 109 -10.95 10.39 13.09
C TYR A 109 -10.05 9.45 12.27
N ASP A 110 -9.30 8.60 12.95
CA ASP A 110 -8.42 7.57 12.38
C ASP A 110 -9.16 6.61 11.45
N ALA A 111 -10.28 6.04 11.88
CA ALA A 111 -11.11 5.16 11.05
C ALA A 111 -11.66 5.87 9.80
N ARG A 112 -12.09 7.14 9.94
CA ARG A 112 -12.49 7.96 8.80
C ARG A 112 -11.35 8.22 7.84
N TRP A 113 -10.18 8.53 8.37
CA TRP A 113 -8.99 8.80 7.60
C TRP A 113 -8.58 7.56 6.81
N VAL A 114 -8.56 6.38 7.45
CA VAL A 114 -8.25 5.10 6.79
C VAL A 114 -9.19 4.82 5.62
N ALA A 115 -10.50 4.98 5.83
CA ALA A 115 -11.48 4.77 4.77
C ALA A 115 -11.25 5.68 3.56
N ARG A 116 -11.02 6.99 3.80
CA ARG A 116 -10.73 7.96 2.73
C ARG A 116 -9.40 7.69 2.04
N PHE A 117 -8.38 7.33 2.81
CA PHE A 117 -7.04 7.04 2.28
C PHE A 117 -7.04 5.78 1.41
N VAL A 118 -7.71 4.70 1.86
CA VAL A 118 -7.88 3.48 1.07
C VAL A 118 -8.73 3.74 -0.18
N SER A 119 -9.76 4.59 -0.08
CA SER A 119 -10.54 5.03 -1.24
C SER A 119 -9.69 5.82 -2.24
N ALA A 120 -8.79 6.69 -1.77
CA ALA A 120 -7.87 7.42 -2.63
C ALA A 120 -6.96 6.45 -3.41
N TYR A 121 -6.39 5.45 -2.73
CA TYR A 121 -5.63 4.37 -3.38
C TYR A 121 -6.46 3.65 -4.45
N ALA A 122 -7.67 3.21 -4.10
CA ALA A 122 -8.54 2.44 -5.00
C ALA A 122 -8.96 3.21 -6.26
N ASN A 123 -8.94 4.54 -6.20
CA ASN A 123 -9.26 5.42 -7.33
C ASN A 123 -8.01 5.99 -8.04
N HIS A 124 -6.80 5.58 -7.64
CA HIS A 124 -5.53 6.13 -8.12
C HIS A 124 -5.46 7.67 -7.96
N ASP A 125 -6.04 8.19 -6.88
CA ASP A 125 -6.06 9.61 -6.54
C ASP A 125 -4.93 9.93 -5.56
N GLU A 126 -3.71 9.99 -6.10
CA GLU A 126 -2.48 10.25 -5.33
C GLU A 126 -2.52 11.65 -4.68
N ASP A 127 -3.03 12.66 -5.38
CA ASP A 127 -3.16 14.04 -4.87
C ASP A 127 -4.02 14.08 -3.59
N THR A 128 -5.14 13.36 -3.57
CA THR A 128 -5.99 13.25 -2.37
C THR A 128 -5.29 12.46 -1.27
N GLY A 129 -4.56 11.39 -1.62
CA GLY A 129 -3.75 10.61 -0.69
C GLY A 129 -2.71 11.48 0.03
N GLU A 130 -1.92 12.23 -0.72
CA GLU A 130 -0.91 13.14 -0.20
C GLU A 130 -1.51 14.25 0.66
N ALA A 131 -2.62 14.86 0.23
CA ALA A 131 -3.30 15.90 0.99
C ALA A 131 -3.83 15.38 2.33
N LEU A 132 -4.43 14.19 2.37
CA LEU A 132 -4.90 13.55 3.61
C LEU A 132 -3.74 13.20 4.55
N PHE A 133 -2.62 12.74 3.99
CA PHE A 133 -1.44 12.39 4.76
C PHE A 133 -0.79 13.64 5.38
N GLY A 134 -0.62 14.70 4.58
CA GLY A 134 -0.08 15.98 5.03
C GLY A 134 -0.94 16.64 6.09
N ALA A 135 -2.27 16.59 5.97
CA ALA A 135 -3.20 17.10 6.98
C ALA A 135 -3.06 16.37 8.31
N ALA A 136 -3.06 15.03 8.31
CA ALA A 136 -2.89 14.24 9.52
C ALA A 136 -1.52 14.48 10.19
N ALA A 137 -0.47 14.71 9.39
CA ALA A 137 0.85 15.08 9.89
C ALA A 137 0.85 16.46 10.56
N ALA A 138 0.24 17.46 9.92
CA ALA A 138 0.14 18.83 10.45
C ALA A 138 -0.67 18.88 11.76
N ASP A 139 -1.69 18.04 11.88
CA ASP A 139 -2.53 17.94 13.08
C ASP A 139 -1.92 17.08 14.20
N GLY A 140 -0.78 16.41 13.95
CA GLY A 140 -0.14 15.49 14.90
C GLY A 140 -0.90 14.18 15.12
N LEU A 141 -1.84 13.84 14.23
CA LEU A 141 -2.70 12.65 14.30
C LEU A 141 -2.18 11.49 13.44
N LEU A 142 -1.13 11.72 12.65
CA LEU A 142 -0.57 10.73 11.74
C LEU A 142 -0.22 9.38 12.41
N PRO A 143 0.40 9.32 13.62
CA PRO A 143 0.72 8.04 14.25
C PRO A 143 -0.51 7.18 14.54
N GLU A 144 -1.61 7.77 15.02
CA GLU A 144 -2.86 7.03 15.28
C GLU A 144 -3.53 6.56 13.98
N CYS A 145 -3.50 7.39 12.94
CA CYS A 145 -3.99 7.02 11.61
C CYS A 145 -3.22 5.82 11.03
N LEU A 146 -1.89 5.83 11.15
CA LEU A 146 -1.03 4.75 10.65
C LEU A 146 -1.19 3.45 11.43
N LEU A 147 -1.32 3.53 12.75
CA LEU A 147 -1.66 2.37 13.60
C LEU A 147 -2.99 1.74 13.20
N THR A 148 -4.01 2.59 12.99
CA THR A 148 -5.34 2.13 12.60
C THR A 148 -5.33 1.53 11.19
N LEU A 149 -4.56 2.11 10.26
CA LEU A 149 -4.36 1.57 8.93
C LEU A 149 -3.73 0.17 9.00
N ALA A 150 -2.61 0.02 9.71
CA ALA A 150 -1.92 -1.26 9.86
C ALA A 150 -2.81 -2.32 10.51
N GLY A 151 -3.54 -1.96 11.56
CA GLY A 151 -4.52 -2.84 12.20
C GLY A 151 -5.64 -3.27 11.25
N SER A 152 -6.16 -2.34 10.44
CA SER A 152 -7.19 -2.62 9.43
C SER A 152 -6.67 -3.53 8.31
N THR A 153 -5.42 -3.36 7.88
CA THR A 153 -4.77 -4.24 6.93
C THR A 153 -4.65 -5.66 7.49
N VAL A 154 -4.22 -5.82 8.75
CA VAL A 154 -4.15 -7.13 9.40
C VAL A 154 -5.52 -7.78 9.53
N ALA A 155 -6.55 -7.04 9.94
CA ALA A 155 -7.92 -7.55 10.04
C ALA A 155 -8.42 -8.05 8.67
N THR A 156 -8.14 -7.31 7.60
CA THR A 156 -8.47 -7.68 6.23
C THR A 156 -7.75 -8.97 5.79
N LEU A 157 -6.45 -9.07 6.06
CA LEU A 157 -5.67 -10.26 5.73
C LEU A 157 -6.14 -11.51 6.49
N ARG A 158 -6.49 -11.38 7.77
CA ARG A 158 -7.06 -12.48 8.57
C ARG A 158 -8.39 -12.94 7.99
N SER A 159 -9.30 -12.01 7.69
CA SER A 159 -10.61 -12.33 7.11
C SER A 159 -10.55 -13.02 5.74
N ARG A 160 -9.44 -12.89 4.99
CA ARG A 160 -9.23 -13.58 3.71
C ARG A 160 -8.63 -14.98 3.87
N ALA A 161 -8.05 -15.27 5.02
CA ALA A 161 -7.41 -16.55 5.31
C ALA A 161 -8.38 -17.59 5.92
N ASP A 162 -9.52 -17.13 6.44
CA ASP A 162 -10.67 -17.92 6.88
C ASP A 162 -11.59 -18.32 5.71
#